data_AF-A0A0K9FHM8-F1
#
_entry.id   AF-A0A0K9FHM8-F1
#
_cell.length_a   1.000
_cell.length_b   1.000
_cell.length_c   1.000
_cell.angle_alpha   90.00
_cell.angle_beta   90.00
_cell.angle_gamma   90.00
#
_symmetry.space_group_name_H-M   'P 1'
#
loop_
_entity.id
_entity.type
_entity.pdbx_description
1 polymer ?
#
loop_
_entity_poly.entity_id
_entity_poly.type
_entity_poly.pdbx_seq_one_letter_code
_entity_poly.pdbx_strand_id
1 'polypeptide(L)'
;MNTCPEHIIDYIHDYLDGDISREHEQELKRHLHTCSDCKQLMQELSETIAFVKSASHITSPPHFEEAVMARLPKPKSRVGMQKWIRRHPLFAAAAVFCLFMSATLLGNFMDDRQFSVTKQPNLVVEGQTVIVPEGEVVKGDIVVKNGDLIIEGEVDGNVTVINGQYMASSAVVSGKIEEIDEVFEWLWYTIKNSVKSAVTFEEKQATK
;
A
#
# COMPACT_ATOMS: atom_id res chain seq x y z
N MET A 1 -73.80 -44.24 16.39
CA MET A 1 -72.38 -44.29 15.97
C MET A 1 -72.25 -43.34 14.81
N ASN A 2 -71.92 -42.08 15.10
CA ASN A 2 -71.72 -41.09 14.03
C ASN A 2 -70.37 -41.42 13.40
N THR A 3 -70.38 -41.79 12.13
CA THR A 3 -69.16 -42.02 11.35
C THR A 3 -68.38 -40.70 11.28
N CYS A 4 -67.27 -40.59 12.03
CA CYS A 4 -66.32 -39.49 11.83
C CYS A 4 -65.73 -39.64 10.41
N PRO A 5 -65.85 -38.63 9.54
CA PRO A 5 -65.17 -38.62 8.25
C PRO A 5 -63.65 -38.62 8.44
N GLU A 6 -62.93 -39.35 7.60
CA GLU A 6 -61.46 -39.47 7.68
C GLU A 6 -60.77 -38.10 7.60
N HIS A 7 -61.28 -37.19 6.76
CA HIS A 7 -60.74 -35.84 6.57
C HIS A 7 -60.84 -34.93 7.80
N ILE A 8 -61.73 -35.24 8.75
CA ILE A 8 -61.82 -34.49 10.02
C ILE A 8 -60.61 -34.78 10.91
N ILE A 9 -60.08 -36.01 10.85
CA ILE A 9 -58.88 -36.39 11.60
C ILE A 9 -57.68 -35.63 11.04
N ASP A 10 -57.56 -35.52 9.72
CA ASP A 10 -56.53 -34.71 9.07
C ASP A 10 -56.61 -33.25 9.50
N TYR A 11 -57.81 -32.67 9.57
CA TYR A 11 -57.99 -31.30 10.05
C TYR A 11 -57.61 -31.13 11.53
N ILE A 12 -57.81 -32.15 12.37
CA ILE A 12 -57.33 -32.11 13.77
C ILE A 12 -55.80 -31.97 13.79
N HIS A 13 -55.09 -32.73 12.96
CA HIS A 13 -53.63 -32.64 12.86
C HIS A 13 -53.16 -31.30 12.31
N ASP A 14 -53.72 -30.86 11.17
CA ASP A 14 -53.39 -29.55 10.58
C ASP A 14 -53.62 -28.40 11.57
N TYR A 15 -54.68 -28.48 12.37
CA TYR A 15 -54.99 -27.49 13.40
C TYR A 15 -53.95 -27.48 14.53
N LEU A 16 -53.51 -28.65 14.98
CA LEU A 16 -52.50 -28.80 16.04
C LEU A 16 -51.10 -28.38 15.59
N ASP A 17 -50.78 -28.59 14.32
CA ASP A 17 -49.51 -28.19 13.70
C ASP A 17 -49.48 -26.69 13.34
N GLY A 18 -50.66 -26.06 13.19
CA GLY A 18 -50.82 -24.64 12.88
C GLY A 18 -50.90 -24.32 11.39
N ASP A 19 -51.11 -25.32 10.54
CA ASP A 19 -51.10 -25.24 9.08
C ASP A 19 -52.51 -25.34 8.44
N ILE A 20 -53.58 -25.32 9.24
CA ILE A 20 -54.96 -25.42 8.77
C ILE A 20 -55.46 -24.17 8.01
N SER A 21 -56.24 -24.40 6.95
CA SER A 21 -56.94 -23.31 6.23
C SER A 21 -58.16 -22.79 7.03
N ARG A 22 -58.56 -21.54 6.79
CA ARG A 22 -59.74 -20.95 7.45
C ARG A 22 -61.04 -21.71 7.16
N GLU A 23 -61.18 -22.27 5.97
CA GLU A 23 -62.37 -23.02 5.56
C GLU A 23 -62.45 -24.35 6.33
N HIS A 24 -61.33 -25.08 6.38
CA HIS A 24 -61.21 -26.35 7.09
C HIS A 24 -61.36 -26.16 8.61
N GLU A 25 -60.83 -25.07 9.17
CA GLU A 25 -60.98 -24.77 10.60
C GLU A 25 -62.45 -24.57 11.00
N GLN A 26 -63.24 -23.89 10.16
CA GLN A 26 -64.67 -23.70 10.42
C GLN A 26 -65.45 -25.01 10.32
N GLU A 27 -65.10 -25.87 9.36
CA GLU A 27 -65.69 -27.20 9.22
C GLU A 27 -65.36 -28.09 10.43
N LEU A 28 -64.09 -28.12 10.84
CA LEU A 28 -63.63 -28.83 12.02
C LEU A 28 -64.37 -28.36 13.28
N LYS A 29 -64.43 -27.05 13.54
CA LYS A 29 -65.16 -26.51 14.70
C LYS A 29 -66.63 -26.94 14.71
N ARG A 30 -67.29 -26.91 13.55
CA ARG A 30 -68.69 -27.35 13.41
C ARG A 30 -68.83 -28.83 13.73
N HIS A 31 -67.91 -29.66 13.24
CA HIS A 31 -67.91 -31.10 13.52
C HIS A 31 -67.71 -31.40 15.02
N LEU A 32 -66.74 -30.73 15.66
CA LEU A 32 -66.44 -30.88 17.10
C LEU A 32 -67.62 -30.49 18.02
N HIS A 33 -68.54 -29.63 17.55
CA HIS A 33 -69.78 -29.34 18.28
C HIS A 33 -70.81 -30.48 18.23
N THR A 34 -70.76 -31.32 17.20
CA THR A 34 -71.75 -32.37 16.94
C THR A 34 -71.27 -33.79 17.27
N CYS A 35 -69.95 -34.00 17.28
CA CYS A 35 -69.34 -35.31 17.50
C CYS A 35 -68.54 -35.35 18.81
N SER A 36 -68.99 -36.15 19.77
CA SER A 36 -68.31 -36.35 21.06
C SER A 36 -66.94 -37.00 20.91
N ASP A 37 -66.84 -37.97 20.01
CA ASP A 37 -65.65 -38.84 19.89
C ASP A 37 -64.49 -38.05 19.31
N CYS A 38 -64.74 -37.31 18.22
CA CYS A 38 -63.77 -36.42 17.61
C CYS A 38 -63.40 -35.23 18.55
N LYS A 39 -64.30 -34.80 19.44
CA LYS A 39 -63.99 -33.82 20.50
C LYS A 39 -63.05 -34.40 21.57
N GLN A 40 -63.31 -35.62 22.03
CA GLN A 40 -62.46 -36.30 23.00
C GLN A 40 -61.04 -36.50 22.44
N LEU A 41 -60.92 -36.96 21.19
CA LEU A 41 -59.63 -37.12 20.51
C LEU A 41 -58.82 -35.80 20.48
N MET A 42 -59.46 -34.69 20.12
CA MET A 42 -58.82 -33.37 20.11
C MET A 42 -58.31 -32.95 21.50
N GLN A 43 -59.07 -33.26 22.56
CA GLN A 43 -58.67 -32.96 23.93
C GLN A 43 -57.47 -33.83 24.36
N GLU A 44 -57.52 -35.13 24.13
CA GLU A 44 -56.43 -36.07 24.47
C GLU A 44 -55.11 -35.70 23.78
N LEU A 45 -55.16 -35.34 22.48
CA LEU A 45 -54.00 -34.88 21.74
C LEU A 45 -53.46 -33.54 22.26
N SER A 46 -54.34 -32.58 22.53
CA SER A 46 -53.96 -31.27 23.05
C SER A 46 -53.31 -31.36 24.44
N GLU A 47 -53.84 -32.22 25.30
CA GLU A 47 -53.28 -32.50 26.63
C GLU A 47 -51.91 -33.15 26.54
N THR A 48 -51.75 -34.13 25.63
CA THR A 48 -50.47 -34.78 25.39
C THR A 48 -49.41 -33.79 24.91
N ILE A 49 -49.76 -32.90 23.97
CA ILE A 49 -48.87 -31.85 23.47
C ILE A 49 -48.50 -30.88 24.59
N ALA A 50 -49.48 -30.45 25.40
CA ALA A 50 -49.23 -29.56 26.53
C ALA A 50 -48.30 -30.19 27.58
N PHE A 51 -48.49 -31.48 27.87
CA PHE A 51 -47.63 -32.24 28.77
C PHE A 51 -46.18 -32.31 28.27
N VAL A 52 -45.97 -32.67 27.00
CA VAL A 52 -44.62 -32.72 26.40
C VAL A 52 -43.96 -31.34 26.40
N LYS A 53 -44.69 -30.28 26.05
CA LYS A 53 -44.18 -28.90 26.07
C LYS A 53 -43.83 -28.42 27.48
N SER A 54 -44.55 -28.89 28.50
CA SER A 54 -44.24 -28.53 29.89
C SER A 54 -42.92 -29.14 30.39
N ALA A 55 -42.53 -30.30 29.85
CA ALA A 55 -41.25 -30.94 30.17
C ALA A 55 -40.04 -30.32 29.45
N SER A 56 -40.28 -29.53 28.38
CA SER A 56 -39.21 -29.01 27.51
C SER A 56 -38.68 -27.64 27.91
N HIS A 57 -38.63 -27.31 29.20
CA HIS A 57 -37.95 -26.10 29.66
C HIS A 57 -36.42 -26.33 29.64
N ILE A 58 -35.86 -26.46 28.43
CA ILE A 58 -34.43 -26.64 28.20
C ILE A 58 -33.82 -25.25 28.07
N THR A 59 -33.24 -24.76 29.17
CA THR A 59 -32.41 -23.57 29.12
C THR A 59 -31.06 -23.94 28.52
N SER A 60 -30.54 -23.10 27.62
CA SER A 60 -29.19 -23.26 27.09
C SER A 60 -28.17 -23.29 28.23
N PRO A 61 -27.16 -24.17 28.19
CA PRO A 61 -26.08 -24.14 29.17
C PRO A 61 -25.40 -22.76 29.15
N PRO A 62 -24.86 -22.31 30.31
CA PRO A 62 -24.16 -21.04 30.39
C PRO A 62 -22.99 -21.05 29.39
N HIS A 63 -22.74 -19.90 28.76
CA HIS A 63 -21.67 -19.69 27.77
C HIS A 63 -21.78 -20.51 26.47
N PHE A 64 -22.94 -21.08 26.15
CA PHE A 64 -23.14 -21.80 24.87
C PHE A 64 -22.83 -20.93 23.65
N GLU A 65 -23.34 -19.70 23.63
CA GLU A 65 -23.13 -18.76 22.52
C GLU A 65 -21.64 -18.48 22.32
N GLU A 66 -20.92 -18.15 23.39
CA GLU A 66 -19.49 -17.89 23.36
C GLU A 66 -18.70 -19.10 22.84
N ALA A 67 -19.04 -20.31 23.32
CA ALA A 67 -18.40 -21.55 22.89
C ALA A 67 -18.65 -21.87 21.41
N VAL A 68 -19.86 -21.57 20.89
CA VAL A 68 -20.20 -21.73 19.47
C VAL A 68 -19.43 -20.70 18.64
N MET A 69 -19.47 -19.43 19.03
CA MET A 69 -18.80 -18.34 18.31
C MET A 69 -17.28 -18.53 18.25
N ALA A 70 -16.67 -19.10 19.29
CA ALA A 70 -15.25 -19.43 19.31
C ALA A 70 -14.85 -20.53 18.30
N ARG A 71 -15.78 -21.42 17.96
CA ARG A 71 -15.57 -22.55 17.03
C ARG A 71 -15.89 -22.20 15.58
N LEU A 72 -16.50 -21.04 15.33
CA LEU A 72 -16.79 -20.62 13.97
C LEU A 72 -15.49 -20.25 13.22
N PRO A 73 -15.35 -20.68 11.96
CA PRO A 73 -14.20 -20.30 11.15
C PRO A 73 -14.17 -18.77 11.00
N LYS A 74 -13.06 -18.15 11.40
CA LYS A 74 -12.87 -16.70 11.23
C LYS A 74 -12.97 -16.36 9.74
N PRO A 75 -13.74 -15.32 9.34
CA PRO A 75 -13.82 -14.91 7.95
C PRO A 75 -12.41 -14.58 7.46
N LYS A 76 -12.02 -15.14 6.31
CA LYS A 76 -10.70 -14.90 5.69
C LYS A 76 -10.55 -13.39 5.49
N SER A 77 -9.68 -12.76 6.28
CA SER A 77 -9.43 -11.32 6.29
C SER A 77 -8.60 -10.88 5.08
N ARG A 78 -8.99 -11.26 3.86
CA ARG A 78 -8.39 -10.75 2.62
C ARG A 78 -8.59 -9.24 2.42
N VAL A 79 -9.37 -8.61 3.29
CA VAL A 79 -9.75 -7.20 3.19
C VAL A 79 -8.83 -6.24 3.98
N GLY A 80 -7.75 -6.72 4.61
CA GLY A 80 -6.87 -5.87 5.44
C GLY A 80 -6.18 -4.76 4.65
N MET A 81 -5.40 -5.14 3.63
CA MET A 81 -4.67 -4.20 2.77
C MET A 81 -5.62 -3.26 2.01
N GLN A 82 -6.71 -3.82 1.47
CA GLN A 82 -7.70 -3.06 0.72
C GLN A 82 -8.48 -2.07 1.61
N LYS A 83 -8.80 -2.41 2.87
CA LYS A 83 -9.40 -1.47 3.82
C LYS A 83 -8.42 -0.38 4.25
N TRP A 84 -7.14 -0.70 4.41
CA TRP A 84 -6.13 0.28 4.82
C TRP A 84 -5.92 1.36 3.75
N ILE A 85 -5.78 0.96 2.49
CA ILE A 85 -5.68 1.90 1.35
C ILE A 85 -6.95 2.76 1.24
N ARG A 86 -8.14 2.18 1.43
CA ARG A 86 -9.42 2.94 1.43
C ARG A 86 -9.56 3.89 2.60
N ARG A 87 -8.98 3.55 3.76
CA ARG A 87 -9.04 4.38 4.99
C ARG A 87 -8.05 5.54 4.94
N HIS A 88 -6.98 5.41 4.18
CA HIS A 88 -5.90 6.40 4.11
C HIS A 88 -5.52 6.78 2.66
N PRO A 89 -6.45 7.39 1.89
CA PRO A 89 -6.21 7.74 0.49
C PRO A 89 -5.06 8.73 0.31
N LEU A 90 -4.80 9.61 1.29
CA LEU A 90 -3.71 10.59 1.24
C LEU A 90 -2.32 9.95 1.25
N PHE A 91 -2.09 8.92 2.08
CA PHE A 91 -0.80 8.23 2.12
C PHE A 91 -0.57 7.41 0.85
N ALA A 92 -1.61 6.79 0.30
CA ALA A 92 -1.53 6.10 -0.98
C ALA A 92 -1.19 7.06 -2.13
N ALA A 93 -1.87 8.22 -2.19
CA ALA A 93 -1.58 9.25 -3.19
C ALA A 93 -0.15 9.81 -3.04
N ALA A 94 0.31 10.07 -1.82
CA ALA A 94 1.66 10.54 -1.55
C ALA A 94 2.72 9.53 -2.00
N ALA A 95 2.52 8.23 -1.73
CA ALA A 95 3.45 7.19 -2.16
C ALA A 95 3.55 7.12 -3.70
N VAL A 96 2.41 7.20 -4.40
CA VAL A 96 2.38 7.22 -5.88
C VAL A 96 3.05 8.49 -6.42
N PHE A 97 2.79 9.65 -5.82
CA PHE A 97 3.44 10.91 -6.19
C PHE A 97 4.96 10.84 -6.01
N CYS A 98 5.44 10.34 -4.87
CA CYS A 98 6.86 10.15 -4.61
C CYS A 98 7.51 9.18 -5.61
N LEU A 99 6.80 8.11 -6.00
CA LEU A 99 7.29 7.15 -6.99
C LEU A 99 7.44 7.82 -8.36
N PHE A 100 6.41 8.53 -8.83
CA PHE A 100 6.51 9.27 -10.09
C PHE A 100 7.56 10.39 -10.05
N MET A 101 7.66 11.13 -8.95
CA MET A 101 8.70 12.14 -8.76
C MET A 101 10.09 11.52 -8.79
N SER A 102 10.32 10.41 -8.08
CA SER A 102 11.60 9.70 -8.11
C SER A 102 11.95 9.20 -9.51
N ALA A 103 10.97 8.67 -10.26
CA ALA A 103 11.17 8.24 -11.63
C ALA A 103 11.54 9.41 -12.54
N THR A 104 10.92 10.57 -12.34
CA THR A 104 11.19 11.79 -13.10
C THR A 104 12.60 12.32 -12.80
N LEU A 105 12.97 12.37 -11.52
CA LEU A 105 14.31 12.81 -11.09
C LEU A 105 15.41 11.89 -11.59
N LEU A 106 15.21 10.57 -11.51
CA LEU A 106 16.16 9.58 -12.04
C LEU A 106 16.29 9.66 -13.58
N GLY A 107 15.17 9.92 -14.28
CA GLY A 107 15.20 10.11 -15.73
C GLY A 107 16.06 11.30 -16.16
N ASN A 108 15.92 12.44 -15.48
CA ASN A 108 16.74 13.62 -15.77
C ASN A 108 18.22 13.41 -15.42
N PHE A 109 18.53 12.64 -14.38
CA PHE A 109 19.93 12.34 -14.01
C PHE A 109 20.68 11.55 -15.09
N MET A 110 19.98 10.76 -15.91
CA MET A 110 20.63 10.04 -17.01
C MET A 110 21.03 10.94 -18.21
N ASP A 111 20.53 12.17 -18.27
CA ASP A 111 20.72 13.11 -19.39
C ASP A 111 21.95 14.03 -19.22
N ASP A 112 22.56 14.07 -18.03
CA ASP A 112 23.75 14.89 -17.70
C ASP A 112 25.08 14.36 -18.30
N ARG A 113 25.02 13.44 -19.27
CA ARG A 113 26.19 12.87 -19.97
C ARG A 113 26.75 13.75 -21.10
N GLN A 114 26.37 15.02 -21.15
CA GLN A 114 26.84 15.96 -22.17
C GLN A 114 28.26 16.44 -21.83
N PHE A 115 29.17 16.41 -22.82
CA PHE A 115 30.53 16.90 -22.67
C PHE A 115 30.55 18.41 -22.41
N SER A 116 31.30 18.86 -21.41
CA SER A 116 31.42 20.28 -21.06
C SER A 116 32.81 20.59 -20.53
N VAL A 117 33.37 21.72 -20.97
CA VAL A 117 34.70 22.20 -20.56
C VAL A 117 34.65 23.69 -20.21
N THR A 118 35.40 24.11 -19.20
CA THR A 118 35.63 25.53 -18.90
C THR A 118 36.26 26.23 -20.10
N LYS A 119 35.65 27.30 -20.60
CA LYS A 119 36.21 28.11 -21.68
C LYS A 119 37.41 28.91 -21.17
N GLN A 120 38.61 28.43 -21.44
CA GLN A 120 39.85 29.17 -21.22
C GLN A 120 40.59 29.43 -22.54
N PRO A 121 41.35 30.53 -22.65
CA PRO A 121 42.22 30.75 -23.80
C PRO A 121 43.24 29.62 -23.91
N ASN A 122 43.61 29.25 -25.14
CA ASN A 122 44.67 28.30 -25.47
C ASN A 122 44.40 26.82 -25.14
N LEU A 123 43.13 26.46 -24.88
CA LEU A 123 42.68 25.05 -24.85
C LEU A 123 42.31 24.57 -26.25
N VAL A 124 42.85 23.42 -26.66
CA VAL A 124 42.46 22.73 -27.89
C VAL A 124 41.45 21.65 -27.55
N VAL A 125 40.29 21.67 -28.20
CA VAL A 125 39.22 20.68 -27.96
C VAL A 125 39.07 19.81 -29.20
N GLU A 126 39.40 18.53 -29.07
CA GLU A 126 39.25 17.52 -30.12
C GLU A 126 38.18 16.50 -29.70
N GLY A 127 36.96 16.68 -30.19
CA GLY A 127 35.84 15.80 -29.85
C GLY A 127 35.46 15.87 -28.37
N GLN A 128 35.79 14.82 -27.61
CA GLN A 128 35.58 14.72 -26.16
C GLN A 128 36.90 14.82 -25.36
N THR A 129 38.00 15.18 -26.01
CA THR A 129 39.32 15.30 -25.37
C THR A 129 39.74 16.77 -25.36
N VAL A 130 40.13 17.25 -24.19
CA VAL A 130 40.65 18.60 -23.95
C VAL A 130 42.16 18.49 -23.83
N ILE A 131 42.89 19.28 -24.62
CA ILE A 131 44.34 19.24 -24.68
C ILE A 131 44.90 20.60 -24.30
N VAL A 132 45.83 20.61 -23.35
CA VAL A 132 46.69 21.76 -23.03
C VAL A 132 48.01 21.57 -23.79
N PRO A 133 48.25 22.31 -24.89
CA PRO A 133 49.41 22.10 -25.74
C PRO A 133 50.73 22.48 -25.06
N GLU A 134 51.83 21.88 -25.50
CA GLU A 134 53.17 22.18 -25.00
C GLU A 134 53.54 23.67 -25.20
N GLY A 135 54.14 24.30 -24.17
CA GLY A 135 54.61 25.68 -24.22
C GLY A 135 53.57 26.76 -23.90
N GLU A 136 52.32 26.39 -23.65
CA GLU A 136 51.25 27.29 -23.22
C GLU A 136 51.03 27.19 -21.70
N VAL A 137 50.76 28.34 -21.07
CA VAL A 137 50.42 28.43 -19.63
C VAL A 137 48.97 28.85 -19.49
N VAL A 138 48.12 27.90 -19.10
CA VAL A 138 46.69 28.14 -18.90
C VAL A 138 46.48 28.65 -17.47
N LYS A 139 45.97 29.88 -17.32
CA LYS A 139 45.77 30.54 -16.02
C LYS A 139 44.31 30.46 -15.59
N GLY A 140 44.05 29.67 -14.54
CA GLY A 140 42.73 29.49 -13.93
C GLY A 140 42.30 28.03 -13.89
N ASP A 141 41.19 27.77 -13.19
CA ASP A 141 40.72 26.41 -12.95
C ASP A 141 40.10 25.74 -14.20
N ILE A 142 40.55 24.53 -14.52
CA ILE A 142 40.06 23.73 -15.64
C ILE A 142 39.12 22.66 -15.11
N VAL A 143 37.89 22.65 -15.61
CA VAL A 143 36.89 21.62 -15.29
C VAL A 143 36.46 20.94 -16.58
N VAL A 144 36.65 19.63 -16.66
CA VAL A 144 36.23 18.80 -17.79
C VAL A 144 35.19 17.79 -17.31
N LYS A 145 34.04 17.72 -17.97
CA LYS A 145 32.95 16.79 -17.67
C LYS A 145 32.69 15.87 -18.86
N ASN A 146 32.56 14.57 -18.60
CA ASN A 146 32.24 13.53 -19.58
C ASN A 146 33.21 13.54 -20.79
N GLY A 147 34.51 13.73 -20.51
CA GLY A 147 35.58 13.81 -21.51
C GLY A 147 36.98 13.78 -20.89
N ASP A 148 37.97 13.50 -21.73
CA ASP A 148 39.35 13.25 -21.30
C ASP A 148 40.17 14.54 -21.28
N LEU A 149 41.16 14.62 -20.39
CA LEU A 149 42.06 15.77 -20.27
C LEU A 149 43.52 15.32 -20.44
N ILE A 150 44.19 15.88 -21.44
CA ILE A 150 45.61 15.67 -21.70
C ILE A 150 46.36 16.98 -21.43
N ILE A 151 47.29 16.94 -20.48
CA ILE A 151 48.12 18.11 -20.14
C ILE A 151 49.55 17.86 -20.63
N GLU A 152 49.95 18.59 -21.66
CA GLU A 152 51.32 18.59 -22.20
C GLU A 152 52.07 19.89 -21.83
N GLY A 153 51.35 20.98 -21.56
CA GLY A 153 51.87 22.28 -21.10
C GLY A 153 51.84 22.48 -19.58
N GLU A 154 51.61 23.73 -19.13
CA GLU A 154 51.56 24.11 -17.71
C GLU A 154 50.19 24.70 -17.35
N VAL A 155 49.65 24.31 -16.20
CA VAL A 155 48.36 24.82 -15.70
C VAL A 155 48.58 25.53 -14.36
N ASP A 156 48.29 26.82 -14.35
CA ASP A 156 48.33 27.66 -13.16
C ASP A 156 46.92 27.78 -12.55
N GLY A 157 46.49 26.71 -11.88
CA GLY A 157 45.13 26.55 -11.35
C GLY A 157 44.81 25.12 -10.93
N ASN A 158 43.58 24.90 -10.45
CA ASN A 158 43.08 23.58 -10.10
C ASN A 158 42.51 22.86 -11.31
N VAL A 159 42.69 21.54 -11.33
CA VAL A 159 42.19 20.68 -12.40
C VAL A 159 41.17 19.71 -11.82
N THR A 160 39.97 19.69 -12.40
CA THR A 160 38.90 18.76 -11.99
C THR A 160 38.37 18.01 -13.21
N VAL A 161 38.47 16.70 -13.18
CA VAL A 161 37.95 15.82 -14.23
C VAL A 161 36.80 14.98 -13.64
N ILE A 162 35.63 15.03 -14.29
CA ILE A 162 34.40 14.37 -13.85
C ILE A 162 33.96 13.41 -14.96
N ASN A 163 33.88 12.11 -14.67
CA ASN A 163 33.56 11.05 -15.64
C ASN A 163 34.46 11.08 -16.90
N GLY A 164 35.78 11.06 -16.72
CA GLY A 164 36.76 11.09 -17.82
C GLY A 164 38.17 10.73 -17.35
N GLN A 165 39.08 10.45 -18.29
CA GLN A 165 40.46 10.07 -17.96
C GLN A 165 41.41 11.27 -18.03
N TYR A 166 42.38 11.30 -17.11
CA TYR A 166 43.43 12.31 -17.06
C TYR A 166 44.78 11.69 -17.44
N MET A 167 45.52 12.36 -18.32
CA MET A 167 46.89 11.96 -18.71
C MET A 167 47.81 13.19 -18.72
N ALA A 168 48.98 13.08 -18.07
CA ALA A 168 50.03 14.08 -18.14
C ALA A 168 51.40 13.43 -18.24
N SER A 169 52.12 13.73 -19.33
CA SER A 169 53.43 13.12 -19.63
C SER A 169 54.62 13.90 -19.06
N SER A 170 54.47 15.20 -18.75
CA SER A 170 55.56 16.00 -18.13
C SER A 170 55.11 17.34 -17.50
N ALA A 171 53.82 17.50 -17.22
CA ALA A 171 53.21 18.80 -16.88
C ALA A 171 53.42 19.24 -15.42
N VAL A 172 53.53 20.56 -15.21
CA VAL A 172 53.52 21.20 -13.89
C VAL A 172 52.12 21.76 -13.65
N VAL A 173 51.44 21.26 -12.61
CA VAL A 173 50.16 21.80 -12.15
C VAL A 173 50.43 22.53 -10.84
N SER A 174 50.17 23.84 -10.78
CA SER A 174 50.43 24.63 -9.57
C SER A 174 49.38 24.38 -8.46
N GLY A 175 48.19 23.92 -8.84
CA GLY A 175 47.04 23.69 -7.97
C GLY A 175 46.77 22.22 -7.64
N LYS A 176 45.57 21.96 -7.10
CA LYS A 176 45.11 20.62 -6.70
C LYS A 176 44.47 19.91 -7.89
N ILE A 177 44.77 18.61 -8.02
CA ILE A 177 44.17 17.72 -9.02
C ILE A 177 43.10 16.87 -8.32
N GLU A 178 41.87 16.90 -8.81
CA GLU A 178 40.75 16.08 -8.32
C GLU A 178 40.11 15.29 -9.47
N GLU A 179 40.11 13.97 -9.35
CA GLU A 179 39.39 13.03 -10.22
C GLU A 179 38.15 12.55 -9.46
N ILE A 180 36.97 12.69 -10.08
CA ILE A 180 35.70 12.33 -9.45
C ILE A 180 35.01 11.26 -10.31
N ASP A 181 35.05 10.02 -9.83
CA ASP A 181 34.39 8.88 -10.46
C ASP A 181 32.96 8.64 -9.94
N GLU A 182 32.11 8.24 -10.89
CA GLU A 182 30.67 8.02 -10.87
C GLU A 182 29.95 8.10 -9.50
N VAL A 183 29.29 9.25 -9.31
CA VAL A 183 28.08 9.44 -8.48
C VAL A 183 28.27 9.53 -6.96
N PHE A 184 29.13 8.71 -6.33
CA PHE A 184 29.14 8.60 -4.86
C PHE A 184 29.84 9.78 -4.15
N GLU A 185 30.97 10.27 -4.67
CA GLU A 185 31.67 11.42 -4.08
C GLU A 185 30.95 12.75 -4.35
N TRP A 186 30.38 12.91 -5.55
CA TRP A 186 29.56 14.09 -5.88
C TRP A 186 28.30 14.19 -5.00
N LEU A 187 27.62 13.06 -4.77
CA LEU A 187 26.46 13.02 -3.87
C LEU A 187 26.86 13.42 -2.45
N TRP A 188 28.00 12.90 -1.95
CA TRP A 188 28.51 13.25 -0.62
C TRP A 188 28.90 14.72 -0.49
N TYR A 189 29.55 15.30 -1.52
CA TYR A 189 29.89 16.72 -1.58
C TYR A 189 28.63 17.59 -1.56
N THR A 190 27.61 17.24 -2.35
CA THR A 190 26.35 17.98 -2.47
C THR A 190 25.54 17.93 -1.17
N ILE A 191 25.51 16.78 -0.49
CA ILE A 191 24.85 16.61 0.82
C ILE A 191 25.55 17.46 1.88
N LYS A 192 26.88 17.39 1.97
CA LYS A 192 27.65 18.19 2.94
C LYS A 192 27.48 19.69 2.74
N ASN A 193 27.53 20.16 1.49
CA ASN A 193 27.33 21.58 1.22
C ASN A 193 25.91 22.03 1.53
N SER A 194 24.90 21.23 1.19
CA SER A 194 23.49 21.55 1.48
C SER A 194 23.22 21.67 2.98
N VAL A 195 23.79 20.76 3.78
CA VAL A 195 23.69 20.82 5.26
C VAL A 195 24.44 22.04 5.80
N LYS A 196 25.65 22.33 5.30
CA LYS A 196 26.43 23.49 5.74
C LYS A 196 25.73 24.81 5.41
N SER A 197 25.06 24.90 4.26
CA SER A 197 24.26 26.06 3.88
C SER A 197 22.99 26.21 4.72
N ALA A 198 22.35 25.12 5.14
CA ALA A 198 21.18 25.17 6.01
C ALA A 198 21.54 25.64 7.43
N VAL A 199 22.65 25.14 7.99
CA VAL A 199 23.13 25.52 9.33
C VAL A 199 23.60 26.98 9.37
N THR A 200 24.23 27.48 8.30
CA THR A 200 24.60 28.91 8.20
C THR A 200 23.41 29.84 7.95
N PHE A 201 22.29 29.32 7.44
CA PHE A 201 21.03 30.07 7.35
C PHE A 201 20.32 30.22 8.70
N GLU A 202 20.39 29.22 9.58
CA GLU A 202 19.86 29.30 10.96
C GLU A 202 20.67 30.27 11.84
N GLU A 203 22.01 30.27 11.75
CA GLU A 203 22.85 31.20 12.54
C GLU A 203 22.62 32.68 12.17
N LYS A 204 22.28 32.98 10.90
CA LYS A 204 21.97 34.35 10.45
C LYS A 204 20.60 34.86 10.87
N GLN A 205 19.69 33.99 11.34
CA GLN A 205 18.38 34.42 11.87
C GLN A 205 18.40 34.65 13.39
N ALA A 206 19.39 34.14 14.13
CA ALA A 206 19.51 34.31 15.58
C ALA A 206 20.24 35.60 16.02
N THR A 207 20.74 36.41 15.08
CA THR A 207 21.50 37.65 15.34
C THR A 207 20.86 38.90 14.72
N LYS A 208 19.52 38.95 14.64
CA LYS A 208 18.79 40.17 14.28
C LYS A 208 17.62 40.44 15.21
#